data_AF-A0AAE3F1E5-F1
#
_entry.id   AF-A0AAE3F1E5-F1
#
_cell.length_a   1.000
_cell.length_b   1.000
_cell.length_c   1.000
_cell.angle_alpha   90.00
_cell.angle_beta   90.00
_cell.angle_gamma   90.00
#
_symmetry.space_group_name_H-M   'P 1'
#
loop_
_entity.id
_entity.type
_entity.pdbx_description
1 polymer ?
#
loop_
_entity_poly.entity_id
_entity_poly.type
_entity_poly.pdbx_seq_one_letter_code
_entity_poly.pdbx_strand_id
1 'polypeptide(L)'
;MAIGERIHHFRLLRGFTQKYLGQQLGFSDSQADVRIAQYEKGARSPKEKYLNALADIFEVSPHALAIPDIDSYVGLMHTLFTLEDLYGLHIDEIDGELCLRLDKSKGTTYLSMFDMFHAWQEQAEKLKSGEITQEEYDQWRYNYPKNAK
;
A
#
# COMPACT_ATOMS: atom_id res chain seq x y z
N MET A 1 4.89 -8.70 -0.73
CA MET A 1 5.29 -8.16 0.60
C MET A 1 4.15 -8.44 1.55
N ALA A 2 4.38 -9.34 2.48
CA ALA A 2 3.38 -9.73 3.45
C ALA A 2 3.08 -8.58 4.43
N ILE A 3 1.92 -8.64 5.08
CA ILE A 3 1.51 -7.67 6.11
C ILE A 3 2.57 -7.46 7.21
N GLY A 4 3.27 -8.52 7.62
CA GLY A 4 4.33 -8.46 8.63
C GLY A 4 5.51 -7.58 8.20
N GLU A 5 5.94 -7.71 6.94
CA GLU A 5 7.03 -6.91 6.37
C GLU A 5 6.63 -5.43 6.26
N ARG A 6 5.35 -5.15 5.98
CA ARG A 6 4.83 -3.78 5.95
C ARG A 6 4.79 -3.15 7.34
N ILE A 7 4.34 -3.89 8.35
CA ILE A 7 4.38 -3.42 9.75
C ILE A 7 5.83 -3.11 10.15
N HIS A 8 6.76 -4.00 9.81
CA HIS A 8 8.19 -3.80 10.06
C HIS A 8 8.72 -2.54 9.36
N HIS A 9 8.38 -2.36 8.09
CA HIS A 9 8.77 -1.20 7.29
C HIS A 9 8.29 0.12 7.91
N PHE A 10 6.99 0.25 8.21
CA PHE A 10 6.45 1.47 8.80
C PHE A 10 6.95 1.73 10.22
N ARG A 11 7.17 0.68 11.02
CA ARG A 11 7.80 0.81 12.34
C ARG A 11 9.19 1.44 12.22
N LEU A 12 10.01 0.95 11.30
CA LEU A 12 11.35 1.49 11.07
C LEU A 12 11.31 2.91 10.49
N LEU A 13 10.39 3.18 9.57
CA LEU A 13 10.17 4.53 9.01
C LEU A 13 9.85 5.56 10.09
N ARG A 14 9.09 5.17 11.12
CA ARG A 14 8.76 6.01 12.28
C ARG A 14 9.83 6.01 13.38
N GLY A 15 10.91 5.24 13.23
CA GLY A 15 11.97 5.13 14.25
C GLY A 15 11.56 4.41 15.54
N PHE A 16 10.48 3.62 15.49
CA PHE A 16 9.91 2.97 16.68
C PHE A 16 10.62 1.65 17.01
N THR A 17 10.78 1.36 18.31
CA THR A 17 11.16 0.01 18.76
C THR A 17 9.92 -0.89 18.80
N GLN A 18 10.12 -2.22 18.72
CA GLN A 18 9.02 -3.18 18.86
C GLN A 18 8.29 -3.02 20.21
N LYS A 19 9.05 -2.78 21.29
CA LYS A 19 8.49 -2.55 22.62
C LYS A 19 7.62 -1.29 22.66
N TYR A 20 8.11 -0.17 22.13
CA TYR A 20 7.36 1.08 22.08
C TYR A 20 6.05 0.92 21.29
N LEU A 21 6.11 0.35 20.09
CA LEU A 21 4.92 0.11 19.27
C LEU A 21 3.91 -0.80 19.97
N GLY A 22 4.38 -1.87 20.62
CA GLY A 22 3.50 -2.77 21.37
C GLY A 22 2.80 -2.10 22.55
N GLN A 23 3.49 -1.19 23.25
CA GLN A 23 2.89 -0.38 24.32
C GLN A 23 1.85 0.59 23.78
N GLN A 24 2.09 1.25 22.63
CA GLN A 24 1.11 2.11 21.97
C GLN A 24 -0.17 1.34 21.57
N LEU A 25 -0.04 0.05 21.23
CA LEU A 25 -1.19 -0.84 20.99
C LEU A 25 -1.89 -1.35 22.26
N GLY A 26 -1.44 -0.91 23.44
CA GLY A 26 -2.02 -1.31 24.73
C GLY A 26 -1.62 -2.71 25.20
N PHE A 27 -0.54 -3.30 24.67
CA PHE A 27 0.00 -4.54 25.22
C PHE A 27 0.77 -4.27 26.53
N SER A 28 0.75 -5.25 27.44
CA SER A 28 1.52 -5.17 28.68
C SER A 28 3.02 -5.12 28.41
N ASP A 29 3.79 -4.53 29.32
CA ASP A 29 5.24 -4.35 29.16
C ASP A 29 5.99 -5.65 28.84
N SER A 30 5.54 -6.76 29.45
CA SER A 30 6.09 -8.10 29.28
C SER A 30 5.74 -8.79 27.96
N GLN A 31 4.84 -8.22 27.15
CA GLN A 31 4.35 -8.84 25.90
C GLN A 31 4.41 -7.89 24.70
N ALA A 32 4.71 -6.61 24.91
CA ALA A 32 4.66 -5.57 23.89
C ALA A 32 5.57 -5.89 22.70
N ASP A 33 6.85 -6.12 22.95
CA ASP A 33 7.84 -6.48 21.93
C ASP A 33 7.55 -7.85 21.29
N VAL A 34 7.21 -8.85 22.10
CA VAL A 34 6.90 -10.22 21.63
C VAL A 34 5.74 -10.22 20.63
N ARG A 35 4.66 -9.46 20.91
CA ARG A 35 3.50 -9.36 20.02
C ARG A 35 3.85 -8.70 18.69
N ILE A 36 4.63 -7.61 18.71
CA ILE A 36 5.05 -6.95 17.48
C ILE A 36 6.00 -7.85 16.67
N ALA A 37 6.95 -8.53 17.33
CA ALA A 37 7.84 -9.47 16.64
C ALA A 37 7.08 -10.63 15.98
N GLN A 38 6.00 -11.12 16.60
CA GLN A 38 5.12 -12.13 16.00
C GLN A 38 4.41 -11.60 14.75
N TYR A 39 3.96 -10.34 14.77
CA TYR A 39 3.35 -9.70 13.60
C TYR A 39 4.36 -9.53 12.47
N GLU A 40 5.54 -8.97 12.75
CA GLU A 40 6.56 -8.70 11.75
C GLU A 40 7.10 -9.96 11.07
N LYS A 41 7.19 -11.07 11.82
CA LYS A 41 7.62 -12.37 11.27
C LYS A 41 6.50 -13.16 10.59
N GLY A 42 5.28 -12.63 10.53
CA GLY A 42 4.12 -13.33 9.97
C GLY A 42 3.64 -14.54 10.79
N ALA A 43 4.21 -14.79 11.98
CA ALA A 43 3.79 -15.87 12.87
C ALA A 43 2.36 -15.66 13.41
N ARG A 44 1.87 -14.42 13.34
CA ARG A 44 0.49 -14.05 13.65
C ARG A 44 0.07 -12.85 12.81
N SER A 45 -1.16 -12.85 12.30
CA SER A 45 -1.73 -11.64 11.68
C SER A 45 -2.45 -10.77 12.73
N PRO A 46 -2.32 -9.44 12.66
CA PRO A 46 -3.10 -8.54 13.52
C PRO A 46 -4.60 -8.68 13.19
N LYS A 47 -5.44 -8.67 14.23
CA LYS A 47 -6.89 -8.53 14.04
C LYS A 47 -7.20 -7.11 13.58
N GLU A 48 -8.35 -6.91 12.94
CA GLU A 48 -8.80 -5.62 12.40
C GLU A 48 -8.62 -4.45 13.37
N LYS A 49 -9.01 -4.61 14.64
CA LYS A 49 -8.82 -3.55 15.66
C LYS A 49 -7.35 -3.11 15.83
N TYR A 50 -6.42 -4.05 15.73
CA TYR A 50 -4.98 -3.78 15.85
C TYR A 50 -4.41 -3.27 14.54
N LEU A 51 -4.96 -3.71 13.41
CA LEU A 51 -4.60 -3.19 12.10
C LEU A 51 -4.95 -1.71 11.98
N ASN A 52 -6.16 -1.32 12.39
CA ASN A 52 -6.59 0.08 12.40
C ASN A 52 -5.76 0.90 13.38
N ALA A 53 -5.53 0.41 14.60
CA ALA A 53 -4.67 1.10 15.57
C ALA A 53 -3.21 1.25 15.06
N LEU A 54 -2.66 0.25 14.37
CA LEU A 54 -1.35 0.35 13.72
C LEU A 54 -1.35 1.42 12.62
N ALA A 55 -2.39 1.46 11.79
CA ALA A 55 -2.54 2.45 10.74
C ALA A 55 -2.60 3.88 11.33
N ASP A 56 -3.36 4.06 12.41
CA ASP A 56 -3.46 5.34 13.13
C ASP A 56 -2.10 5.76 13.72
N ILE A 57 -1.39 4.84 14.41
CA ILE A 57 -0.05 5.10 14.98
C ILE A 57 0.96 5.46 13.89
N PHE A 58 0.87 4.82 12.73
CA PHE A 58 1.72 5.09 11.59
C PHE A 58 1.25 6.28 10.74
N GLU A 59 0.09 6.87 11.04
CA GLU A 59 -0.58 7.92 10.28
C GLU A 59 -0.65 7.57 8.77
N VAL A 60 -1.13 6.37 8.49
CA VAL A 60 -1.34 5.85 7.13
C VAL A 60 -2.74 5.27 7.00
N SER A 61 -3.21 5.08 5.76
CA SER A 61 -4.41 4.32 5.48
C SER A 61 -4.23 2.85 5.92
N PRO A 62 -5.25 2.17 6.51
CA PRO A 62 -5.18 0.74 6.76
C PRO A 62 -4.85 -0.10 5.50
N HIS A 63 -5.22 0.42 4.32
CA HIS A 63 -4.90 -0.20 3.02
C HIS A 63 -3.40 -0.19 2.72
N ALA A 64 -2.62 0.72 3.31
CA ALA A 64 -1.16 0.72 3.18
C ALA A 64 -0.51 -0.47 3.92
N LEU A 65 -1.22 -1.08 4.88
CA LEU A 65 -0.80 -2.27 5.63
C LEU A 65 -1.39 -3.56 5.04
N ALA A 66 -2.63 -3.54 4.57
CA ALA A 66 -3.40 -4.70 4.12
C ALA A 66 -3.25 -5.00 2.61
N ILE A 67 -2.03 -4.99 2.10
CA ILE A 67 -1.77 -5.25 0.68
C ILE A 67 -1.76 -6.77 0.42
N PRO A 68 -2.42 -7.25 -0.66
CA PRO A 68 -2.35 -8.66 -1.05
C PRO A 68 -0.91 -9.11 -1.21
N ASP A 69 -0.61 -10.34 -0.77
CA ASP A 69 0.74 -10.83 -0.93
C ASP A 69 1.00 -11.19 -2.39
N ILE A 70 1.96 -10.49 -2.97
CA ILE A 70 2.46 -10.69 -4.32
C ILE A 70 3.97 -10.91 -4.14
N ASP A 71 4.34 -12.13 -3.76
CA ASP A 71 5.70 -12.49 -3.32
C ASP A 71 6.54 -13.15 -4.44
N SER A 72 5.95 -13.40 -5.61
CA SER A 72 6.63 -13.99 -6.76
C SER A 72 6.28 -13.27 -8.05
N TYR A 73 7.20 -13.32 -9.03
CA TYR A 73 6.95 -12.79 -10.38
C TYR A 73 5.75 -13.48 -11.05
N VAL A 74 5.57 -14.78 -10.81
CA VAL A 74 4.40 -15.52 -11.32
C VAL A 74 3.12 -15.01 -10.66
N GLY A 75 3.12 -14.82 -9.33
CA GLY A 75 1.98 -14.25 -8.61
C GLY A 75 1.65 -12.82 -9.07
N LEU A 76 2.68 -12.02 -9.37
CA LEU A 76 2.50 -10.69 -9.96
C LEU A 76 1.81 -10.78 -11.33
N MET A 77 2.25 -11.67 -12.21
CA MET A 77 1.63 -11.84 -13.52
C MET A 77 0.18 -12.29 -13.42
N HIS A 78 -0.15 -13.26 -12.55
CA HIS A 78 -1.54 -13.68 -12.33
C HIS A 78 -2.40 -12.56 -11.73
N THR A 79 -1.81 -11.67 -10.91
CA THR A 79 -2.49 -10.47 -10.43
C THR A 79 -2.82 -9.53 -11.59
N LEU A 80 -1.85 -9.27 -12.49
CA LEU A 80 -2.08 -8.44 -13.68
C LEU A 80 -3.15 -9.03 -14.60
N PHE A 81 -3.16 -10.35 -14.84
CA PHE A 81 -4.22 -11.01 -15.61
C PHE A 81 -5.60 -10.85 -14.96
N THR A 82 -5.69 -10.95 -13.64
CA THR A 82 -6.93 -10.72 -12.92
C THR A 82 -7.40 -9.25 -13.06
N LEU A 83 -6.48 -8.29 -13.07
CA LEU A 83 -6.80 -6.87 -13.28
C LEU A 83 -7.27 -6.61 -14.73
N GLU A 84 -6.71 -7.31 -15.71
CA GLU A 84 -7.19 -7.30 -17.10
C GLU A 84 -8.65 -7.76 -17.17
N ASP A 85 -8.94 -8.94 -16.61
CA ASP A 85 -10.27 -9.55 -16.65
C ASP A 85 -11.33 -8.69 -15.93
N LEU A 86 -11.02 -8.22 -14.72
CA LEU A 86 -11.97 -7.52 -13.86
C LEU A 86 -12.15 -6.04 -14.24
N TYR A 87 -11.05 -5.34 -14.52
CA TYR A 87 -11.03 -3.89 -14.65
C TYR A 87 -10.66 -3.38 -16.05
N GLY A 88 -10.27 -4.26 -16.98
CA GLY A 88 -9.87 -3.88 -18.33
C GLY A 88 -8.52 -3.17 -18.38
N LEU A 89 -7.59 -3.57 -17.51
CA LEU A 89 -6.20 -3.10 -17.54
C LEU A 89 -5.40 -3.96 -18.54
N HIS A 90 -5.15 -3.43 -19.73
CA HIS A 90 -4.43 -4.15 -20.79
C HIS A 90 -2.96 -3.76 -20.85
N ILE A 91 -2.13 -4.69 -21.30
CA ILE A 91 -0.75 -4.40 -21.71
C ILE A 91 -0.72 -3.89 -23.16
N ASP A 92 0.06 -2.86 -23.42
CA ASP A 92 0.24 -2.25 -24.74
C ASP A 92 1.68 -1.73 -24.91
N GLU A 93 2.03 -1.28 -26.12
CA GLU A 93 3.34 -0.73 -26.46
C GLU A 93 3.24 0.74 -26.87
N ILE A 94 4.05 1.60 -26.25
CA ILE A 94 4.20 3.02 -26.62
C ILE A 94 5.69 3.29 -26.77
N ASP A 95 6.11 3.76 -27.95
CA ASP A 95 7.50 4.11 -28.25
C ASP A 95 8.53 2.99 -27.93
N GLY A 96 8.13 1.72 -28.07
CA GLY A 96 8.97 0.55 -27.78
C GLY A 96 9.02 0.15 -26.31
N GLU A 97 8.26 0.83 -25.44
CA GLU A 97 8.13 0.50 -24.01
C GLU A 97 6.77 -0.14 -23.72
N LEU A 98 6.78 -1.22 -22.94
CA LEU A 98 5.56 -1.87 -22.47
C LEU A 98 4.89 -1.00 -21.41
N CYS A 99 3.60 -0.74 -21.58
CA CYS A 99 2.79 0.06 -20.67
C CYS A 99 1.47 -0.64 -20.33
N LEU A 100 0.85 -0.22 -19.24
CA LEU A 100 -0.50 -0.63 -18.87
C LEU A 100 -1.47 0.48 -19.27
N ARG A 101 -2.56 0.14 -19.98
CA ARG A 101 -3.60 1.07 -20.41
C ARG A 101 -4.98 0.67 -19.91
N LEU A 102 -5.82 1.67 -19.68
CA LEU A 102 -7.23 1.48 -19.36
C LEU A 102 -8.06 1.29 -20.64
N ASP A 103 -8.96 0.31 -20.64
CA ASP A 103 -9.90 0.06 -21.74
C ASP A 103 -11.11 1.01 -21.69
N LYS A 104 -11.18 1.94 -22.65
CA LYS A 104 -12.31 2.87 -22.82
C LYS A 104 -13.66 2.17 -23.04
N SER A 105 -13.65 0.93 -23.54
CA SER A 105 -14.87 0.15 -23.79
C SER A 105 -15.59 -0.26 -22.49
N LYS A 106 -14.90 -0.24 -21.34
CA LYS A 106 -15.43 -0.62 -20.02
C LYS A 106 -16.31 0.45 -19.34
N GLY A 107 -16.62 1.55 -20.03
CA GLY A 107 -17.62 2.53 -19.59
C GLY A 107 -17.34 3.15 -18.21
N THR A 108 -18.20 2.91 -17.22
CA THR A 108 -18.07 3.48 -15.87
C THR A 108 -16.83 3.00 -15.12
N THR A 109 -16.38 1.77 -15.37
CA THR A 109 -15.13 1.24 -14.79
C THR A 109 -13.93 2.02 -15.30
N TYR A 110 -13.91 2.35 -16.60
CA TYR A 110 -12.89 3.20 -17.19
C TYR A 110 -12.85 4.58 -16.52
N LEU A 111 -14.00 5.24 -16.36
CA LEU A 111 -14.06 6.58 -15.75
C LEU A 111 -13.53 6.57 -14.32
N SER A 112 -13.94 5.59 -13.51
CA SER A 112 -13.50 5.49 -12.11
C SER A 112 -12.00 5.25 -12.01
N MET A 113 -11.46 4.33 -12.81
CA MET A 113 -10.02 4.04 -12.85
C MET A 113 -9.21 5.19 -13.45
N PHE A 114 -9.77 5.91 -14.42
CA PHE A 114 -9.13 7.06 -15.06
C PHE A 114 -8.85 8.15 -14.03
N ASP A 115 -9.84 8.52 -13.21
CA ASP A 115 -9.66 9.53 -12.16
C ASP A 115 -8.60 9.10 -11.14
N MET A 116 -8.60 7.82 -10.75
CA MET A 116 -7.61 7.25 -9.83
C MET A 116 -6.19 7.27 -10.41
N PHE A 117 -6.03 6.87 -11.68
CA PHE A 117 -4.75 6.83 -12.38
C PHE A 117 -4.24 8.23 -12.66
N HIS A 118 -5.12 9.17 -13.01
CA HIS A 118 -4.78 10.56 -13.22
C HIS A 118 -4.27 11.20 -11.92
N ALA A 119 -4.95 10.97 -10.79
CA ALA A 119 -4.49 11.46 -9.49
C ALA A 119 -3.09 10.90 -9.13
N TRP A 120 -2.79 9.65 -9.49
CA TRP A 120 -1.46 9.08 -9.31
C TRP A 120 -0.43 9.70 -10.26
N GLN A 121 -0.77 9.84 -11.54
CA GLN A 121 0.09 10.47 -12.55
C GLN A 121 0.50 11.88 -12.14
N GLU A 122 -0.45 12.72 -11.72
CA GLU A 122 -0.17 14.09 -11.28
C GLU A 122 0.89 14.13 -10.17
N GLN A 123 0.78 13.24 -9.17
CA GLN A 123 1.76 13.18 -8.08
C GLN A 123 3.13 12.68 -8.56
N ALA A 124 3.15 11.72 -9.48
CA ALA A 124 4.40 11.22 -10.07
C ALA A 124 5.09 12.31 -10.91
N GLU A 125 4.33 13.13 -11.64
CA GLU A 125 4.85 14.27 -12.41
C GLU A 125 5.41 15.36 -11.50
N LYS A 126 4.73 15.67 -10.38
CA LYS A 126 5.24 16.58 -9.34
C LYS A 126 6.55 16.10 -8.73
N LEU A 127 6.67 14.81 -8.46
CA LEU A 127 7.93 14.23 -7.98
C LEU A 127 9.03 14.36 -9.05
N LYS A 128 8.71 14.04 -10.31
CA LYS A 128 9.64 14.12 -11.44
C LYS A 128 10.13 15.55 -11.71
N SER A 129 9.26 16.55 -11.53
CA SER A 129 9.61 17.96 -11.70
C SER A 129 10.33 18.57 -10.49
N GLY A 130 10.34 17.87 -9.36
CA GLY A 130 10.90 18.35 -8.09
C GLY A 130 9.98 19.31 -7.34
N GLU A 131 8.69 19.39 -7.68
CA GLU A 131 7.69 20.15 -6.91
C GLU A 131 7.46 19.57 -5.52
N ILE A 132 7.58 18.24 -5.39
CA ILE A 132 7.47 17.52 -4.12
C ILE A 132 8.68 16.60 -3.90
N THR A 133 8.98 16.30 -2.64
CA THR A 133 10.03 15.34 -2.30
C THR A 133 9.54 13.89 -2.41
N GLN A 134 10.48 12.93 -2.36
CA GLN A 134 10.14 11.50 -2.30
C GLN A 134 9.28 11.19 -1.07
N GLU A 135 9.58 11.83 0.06
CA GLU A 135 8.82 11.67 1.30
C GLU A 135 7.38 12.19 1.17
N GLU A 136 7.18 13.34 0.52
CA GLU A 136 5.83 13.88 0.29
C GLU A 136 5.01 12.98 -0.66
N TYR A 137 5.63 12.48 -1.72
CA TYR A 137 5.01 11.51 -2.63
C TYR A 137 4.65 10.20 -1.90
N ASP A 138 5.54 9.69 -1.06
CA ASP A 138 5.30 8.50 -0.24
C ASP A 138 4.17 8.73 0.75
N GLN A 139 4.14 9.88 1.42
CA GLN A 139 3.06 10.26 2.33
C GLN A 139 1.71 10.33 1.62
N TRP A 140 1.67 10.81 0.37
CA TRP A 140 0.46 10.76 -0.44
C TRP A 140 0.03 9.31 -0.73
N ARG A 141 0.96 8.45 -1.18
CA ARG A 141 0.68 7.03 -1.48
C ARG A 141 0.18 6.27 -0.25
N TYR A 142 0.80 6.49 0.92
CA TYR A 142 0.43 5.79 2.15
C TYR A 142 -0.93 6.23 2.71
N ASN A 143 -1.41 7.40 2.32
CA ASN A 143 -2.70 7.93 2.75
C ASN A 143 -3.77 7.89 1.64
N TYR A 144 -3.49 7.28 0.49
CA TYR A 144 -4.46 7.15 -0.58
C TYR A 144 -5.54 6.09 -0.26
N PRO A 145 -6.83 6.33 -0.58
CA PRO A 145 -7.39 7.61 -1.03
C PRO A 145 -7.52 8.58 0.16
N LYS A 146 -7.03 9.82 0.00
CA LYS A 146 -6.92 10.77 1.13
C LYS A 146 -8.26 11.29 1.64
N ASN A 147 -9.35 11.02 0.92
CA ASN A 147 -10.76 11.13 1.31
C ASN A 147 -11.62 10.51 0.19
N ALA A 148 -11.99 9.23 0.29
CA ALA A 148 -13.20 8.77 -0.39
C ALA A 148 -14.37 9.26 0.47
N LYS A 149 -15.02 10.35 0.04
CA LYS A 149 -16.33 10.71 0.59
C LYS A 149 -17.36 9.66 0.18
#